data_AF-A0A0K2WMR3-F1
#
_entry.id   AF-A0A0K2WMR3-F1
#
_cell.length_a   1.000
_cell.length_b   1.000
_cell.length_c   1.000
_cell.angle_alpha   90.00
_cell.angle_beta   90.00
_cell.angle_gamma   90.00
#
_symmetry.space_group_name_H-M   'P 1'
#
loop_
_entity.id
_entity.type
_entity.pdbx_description
1 polymer ?
#
loop_
_entity_poly.entity_id
_entity_poly.type
_entity_poly.pdbx_seq_one_letter_code
_entity_poly.pdbx_strand_id
1 'polypeptide(L)' 'GHTLVWHNQTPIWFFKEGFLDDVQAPWADRQTMLARMEWYIKSVLTFVQTEYPGVIYAWDVVNE' A
#
# COMPACT_ATOMS: atom_id res chain seq x y z
N GLY A 1 14.01 -1.58 -1.01
CA GLY A 1 12.75 -0.96 -1.40
C GLY A 1 12.28 -0.11 -0.26
N HIS A 2 11.88 1.13 -0.54
CA HIS A 2 11.43 2.09 0.48
C HIS A 2 10.20 2.79 -0.09
N THR A 3 9.02 2.71 0.53
CA THR A 3 8.57 1.90 1.69
C THR A 3 7.20 1.32 1.32
N LEU A 4 6.73 0.29 2.03
CA LEU A 4 5.41 -0.29 1.76
C LEU A 4 4.28 0.40 2.54
N VAL A 5 4.53 0.82 3.78
CA VAL A 5 3.51 1.47 4.61
C VAL A 5 4.12 2.70 5.26
N TRP A 6 3.48 3.85 5.08
CA TRP A 6 3.90 5.10 5.71
C TRP A 6 2.73 6.07 5.84
N HIS A 7 2.73 6.85 6.93
CA HIS A 7 1.71 7.88 7.19
C HIS A 7 1.86 9.11 6.27
N ASN A 8 3.05 9.33 5.70
CA ASN A 8 3.33 10.43 4.78
C ASN A 8 3.40 9.92 3.33
N GLN A 9 3.16 10.81 2.37
CA GLN A 9 3.18 10.52 0.92
C GLN A 9 2.29 9.35 0.47
N THR A 10 1.27 9.00 1.25
CA THR A 10 0.25 8.02 0.88
C THR A 10 -1.04 8.75 0.51
N PRO A 11 -1.59 8.54 -0.70
CA PRO A 11 -2.74 9.31 -1.17
C PRO A 11 -4.00 8.97 -0.36
N ILE A 12 -4.79 10.01 -0.05
CA ILE A 12 -5.91 9.87 0.88
C ILE A 12 -7.01 8.92 0.36
N TRP A 13 -7.23 8.89 -0.95
CA TRP A 13 -8.24 8.04 -1.59
C TRP A 13 -8.04 6.56 -1.26
N PHE A 14 -6.81 6.12 -0.98
CA PHE A 14 -6.51 4.74 -0.64
C PHE A 14 -7.17 4.29 0.67
N PHE A 15 -7.48 5.24 1.55
CA PHE A 15 -8.14 5.00 2.83
C PHE A 15 -9.65 5.26 2.79
N LYS A 16 -10.18 5.74 1.67
CA LYS A 16 -11.60 6.06 1.50
C LYS A 16 -12.38 4.89 0.93
N GLU A 17 -13.66 4.79 1.27
CA GLU A 17 -14.59 3.85 0.63
C GLU A 17 -14.62 4.10 -0.88
N GLY A 18 -14.70 3.02 -1.67
CA GLY A 18 -14.74 3.12 -3.13
C GLY A 18 -13.53 3.78 -3.80
N PHE A 19 -12.43 4.02 -3.08
CA PHE A 19 -11.26 4.76 -3.58
C PHE A 19 -11.59 6.19 -4.03
N LEU A 20 -12.56 6.82 -3.34
CA LEU A 20 -12.97 8.19 -3.64
C LEU A 20 -11.87 9.18 -3.29
N ASP A 21 -11.50 10.02 -4.25
CA ASP A 21 -10.54 11.13 -4.07
C ASP A 21 -11.26 12.38 -3.55
N ASP A 22 -11.95 12.21 -2.43
CA ASP A 22 -12.62 13.28 -1.70
C ASP A 22 -12.28 13.15 -0.20
N VAL A 23 -11.79 14.24 0.37
CA VAL A 23 -11.45 14.32 1.79
C VAL A 23 -12.65 14.07 2.71
N GLN A 24 -13.86 14.39 2.24
CA GLN A 24 -15.13 14.19 2.96
C GLN A 24 -15.71 12.78 2.78
N ALA A 25 -15.16 11.96 1.89
CA ALA A 25 -15.63 10.59 1.70
C ALA A 25 -15.48 9.76 2.99
N PRO A 26 -16.36 8.77 3.21
CA PRO A 26 -16.24 7.84 4.33
C PRO A 26 -14.90 7.09 4.32
N TRP A 27 -14.37 6.82 5.51
CA TRP A 27 -13.20 5.95 5.66
C TRP A 27 -13.59 4.50 5.42
N ALA A 28 -12.73 3.76 4.73
CA ALA A 28 -12.91 2.32 4.58
C ALA A 28 -12.83 1.62 5.94
N ASP A 29 -13.62 0.56 6.11
CA ASP A 29 -13.59 -0.22 7.35
C ASP A 29 -12.27 -1.01 7.52
N ARG A 30 -12.09 -1.57 8.73
CA ARG A 30 -10.89 -2.33 9.08
C ARG A 30 -10.66 -3.53 8.16
N GLN A 31 -11.71 -4.26 7.79
CA GLN A 31 -11.57 -5.47 6.99
C GLN A 31 -11.11 -5.12 5.57
N THR A 32 -11.68 -4.07 5.01
CA THR A 32 -11.32 -3.50 3.72
C THR A 32 -9.87 -3.04 3.71
N MET A 33 -9.43 -2.31 4.75
CA MET A 33 -8.04 -1.84 4.81
C MET A 33 -7.03 -2.98 4.97
N LEU A 34 -7.35 -4.03 5.73
CA LEU A 34 -6.51 -5.22 5.83
C LEU A 34 -6.37 -5.91 4.47
N ALA A 35 -7.47 -6.09 3.74
CA ALA A 35 -7.45 -6.68 2.40
C ALA A 35 -6.65 -5.82 1.41
N ARG A 36 -6.81 -4.49 1.45
CA ARG A 36 -6.04 -3.55 0.62
C ARG A 36 -4.54 -3.60 0.91
N MET A 37 -4.16 -3.64 2.19
CA MET A 37 -2.76 -3.72 2.60
C MET A 37 -2.12 -5.03 2.16
N GLU A 38 -2.80 -6.17 2.37
CA GLU A 38 -2.33 -7.48 1.90
C GLU A 38 -2.15 -7.48 0.38
N TRP A 39 -3.16 -7.03 -0.36
CA TRP A 39 -3.11 -6.94 -1.82
C TRP A 39 -1.97 -6.04 -2.30
N TYR A 40 -1.78 -4.87 -1.70
CA TYR A 40 -0.73 -3.92 -2.09
C TYR A 40 0.66 -4.51 -1.88
N ILE A 41 0.94 -5.04 -0.68
CA ILE A 41 2.24 -5.65 -0.35
C ILE A 41 2.54 -6.80 -1.31
N LYS A 42 1.55 -7.69 -1.52
CA LYS A 42 1.70 -8.83 -2.42
C LYS A 42 1.97 -8.38 -3.85
N SER A 43 1.17 -7.44 -4.36
CA SER A 43 1.30 -6.94 -5.74
C SER A 43 2.66 -6.30 -5.99
N VAL A 44 3.14 -5.44 -5.08
CA VAL A 44 4.45 -4.77 -5.22
C VAL A 44 5.59 -5.78 -5.16
N LEU A 45 5.58 -6.69 -4.17
CA LEU A 45 6.65 -7.69 -4.03
C LEU A 45 6.65 -8.69 -5.18
N THR A 46 5.48 -9.11 -5.66
CA THR A 46 5.36 -9.98 -6.85
C THR A 46 5.90 -9.27 -8.07
N PHE A 47 5.46 -8.05 -8.37
CA PHE A 47 5.93 -7.29 -9.52
C PHE A 47 7.46 -7.15 -9.54
N VAL A 48 8.06 -6.73 -8.41
CA VAL A 48 9.52 -6.55 -8.35
C VAL A 48 10.25 -7.88 -8.50
N GLN A 49 9.79 -8.96 -7.88
CA GLN A 49 10.44 -10.27 -8.02
C GLN A 49 10.31 -10.86 -9.42
N THR A 50 9.21 -10.58 -10.12
CA THR A 50 8.98 -11.06 -11.49
C THR A 50 9.81 -10.27 -12.50
N GLU A 51 9.75 -8.94 -12.45
CA GLU A 51 10.37 -8.08 -13.46
C GLU A 51 11.85 -7.76 -13.16
N TYR A 52 12.24 -7.75 -11.88
CA TYR A 52 13.57 -7.34 -11.42
C TYR A 52 14.15 -8.28 -10.35
N PRO A 53 14.26 -9.59 -10.63
CA PRO A 53 14.73 -10.57 -9.66
C PRO A 53 16.15 -10.26 -9.15
N GLY A 54 16.33 -10.34 -7.83
CA GLY A 54 17.64 -10.16 -7.17
C GLY A 54 18.12 -8.72 -7.03
N VAL A 55 17.39 -7.72 -7.57
CA VAL A 55 17.79 -6.30 -7.49
C VAL A 55 17.61 -5.74 -6.08
N ILE A 56 16.54 -6.13 -5.39
CA ILE A 56 16.22 -5.60 -4.05
C ILE A 56 16.55 -6.64 -2.98
N TYR A 57 17.48 -6.31 -2.09
CA TYR A 57 17.93 -7.18 -1.00
C TYR A 57 17.22 -6.92 0.35
N ALA A 58 16.62 -5.75 0.54
CA ALA A 58 15.94 -5.35 1.77
C ALA A 58 14.74 -4.43 1.48
N TRP A 59 13.76 -4.42 2.38
CA TRP A 59 12.55 -3.60 2.30
C TRP A 59 12.24 -2.93 3.63
N ASP A 60 11.96 -1.63 3.58
CA ASP A 60 11.29 -0.94 4.68
C ASP A 60 9.80 -1.27 4.59
N VAL A 61 9.35 -2.21 5.43
CA VAL A 61 7.98 -2.74 5.38
C VAL A 61 7.00 -1.74 5.99
N VAL A 62 7.36 -1.15 7.12
CA VAL A 62 6.62 -0.06 7.77
C VAL A 62 7.64 1.03 8.06
N ASN A 63 7.30 2.26 7.68
CA ASN A 63 8.09 3.43 7.96
C ASN A 63 7.31 4.34 8.90
N GLU A 64 7.96 4.72 10.01
CA GLU A 64 7.48 5.66 11.03
C GLU A 64 5.99 5.53 11.36
#